data_AF-A0A656GN69-F1
#
_entry.id   AF-A0A656GN69-F1
#
_cell.length_a   1.000
_cell.length_b   1.000
_cell.length_c   1.000
_cell.angle_alpha   90.00
_cell.angle_beta   90.00
_cell.angle_gamma   90.00
#
_symmetry.space_group_name_H-M   'P 1'
#
loop_
_entity.id
_entity.type
_entity.pdbx_description
1 polymer ?
#
loop_
_entity_poly.entity_id
_entity_poly.type
_entity_poly.pdbx_seq_one_letter_code
_entity_poly.pdbx_strand_id
1 'polypeptide(L)'
;MLILRGAPALSAFRHSKLLEQLKQKVSAVSGLYAEFAHFADVNDVLTSEEQQVLDRLLKYGPSVPVQEPSGRLFLVLPRFGTISPWSS
;
A
#
# COMPACT_ATOMS: atom_id res chain seq x y z
N MET A 1 12.58 -10.14 -6.76
CA MET A 1 11.41 -9.44 -6.21
C MET A 1 11.52 -7.92 -6.34
N LEU A 2 10.54 -7.31 -7.02
CA LEU A 2 10.33 -5.87 -7.13
C LEU A 2 9.34 -5.41 -6.05
N ILE A 3 9.52 -4.19 -5.52
CA ILE A 3 8.62 -3.57 -4.54
C ILE A 3 8.09 -2.28 -5.16
N LEU A 4 6.78 -2.22 -5.40
CA LEU A 4 6.14 -1.12 -6.12
C LEU A 4 5.11 -0.42 -5.23
N ARG A 5 5.32 0.88 -4.99
CA ARG A 5 4.36 1.72 -4.26
C ARG A 5 3.08 1.90 -5.08
N GLY A 6 1.95 1.76 -4.42
CA GLY A 6 0.61 1.91 -4.98
C GLY A 6 -0.06 3.22 -4.60
N ALA A 7 -1.35 3.31 -4.94
CA ALA A 7 -2.18 4.44 -4.56
C ALA A 7 -2.47 4.46 -3.03
N PRO A 8 -2.86 5.62 -2.47
CA PRO A 8 -3.34 5.70 -1.09
C PRO A 8 -4.51 4.74 -0.85
N ALA A 9 -4.43 3.97 0.25
CA ALA A 9 -5.33 2.85 0.51
C ALA A 9 -6.62 3.22 1.25
N LEU A 10 -6.71 4.43 1.79
CA LEU A 10 -7.83 4.88 2.63
C LEU A 10 -8.54 6.07 2.00
N SER A 11 -9.87 6.00 1.93
CA SER A 11 -10.70 7.19 1.69
C SER A 11 -10.66 8.11 2.91
N ALA A 12 -11.01 9.39 2.72
CA ALA A 12 -11.05 10.37 3.81
C ALA A 12 -11.91 9.90 4.99
N PHE A 13 -13.07 9.28 4.72
CA PHE A 13 -13.95 8.73 5.75
C PHE A 13 -13.29 7.59 6.54
N ARG A 14 -12.67 6.62 5.86
CA ARG A 14 -12.01 5.49 6.52
C ARG A 14 -10.79 5.96 7.33
N HIS A 15 -10.02 6.89 6.79
CA HIS A 15 -8.89 7.52 7.47
C HIS A 15 -9.33 8.14 8.80
N SER A 16 -10.32 9.04 8.79
CA SER A 16 -10.79 9.72 10.00
C SER A 16 -11.30 8.73 11.05
N LYS A 17 -12.09 7.74 10.64
CA LYS A 17 -12.61 6.70 11.54
C LYS A 17 -11.50 5.87 12.19
N LEU A 18 -10.51 5.42 11.41
CA LEU A 18 -9.38 4.64 11.91
C LEU A 18 -8.50 5.47 12.85
N LEU A 19 -8.19 6.71 12.49
CA LEU A 19 -7.39 7.60 13.33
C LEU A 19 -8.06 7.87 14.68
N GLU A 20 -9.38 8.09 14.69
CA GLU A 20 -10.14 8.25 15.93
C GLU A 20 -10.07 6.99 16.81
N GLN A 21 -10.28 5.80 16.23
CA GLN A 21 -10.16 4.53 16.95
C GLN A 21 -8.75 4.29 17.51
N LEU A 22 -7.70 4.67 16.76
CA LEU A 22 -6.31 4.57 17.22
C LEU A 22 -6.05 5.51 18.40
N LYS A 23 -6.50 6.77 18.31
CA LYS A 23 -6.34 7.76 19.38
C LYS A 23 -7.03 7.35 20.68
N GLN A 24 -8.18 6.66 20.60
CA GLN A 24 -8.86 6.13 21.78
C GLN A 24 -8.04 5.06 22.52
N LYS A 25 -7.20 4.30 21.81
CA LYS A 25 -6.36 3.24 22.40
C LYS A 25 -4.95 3.72 22.74
N VAL A 26 -4.41 4.61 21.92
CA VAL A 26 -3.04 5.15 22.04
C VAL A 26 -3.10 6.64 21.72
N SER A 27 -3.22 7.46 22.77
CA SER A 27 -3.39 8.92 22.67
C SER A 27 -2.22 9.63 21.97
N ALA A 28 -1.03 9.01 21.93
CA ALA A 28 0.15 9.55 21.26
C ALA A 28 0.07 9.49 19.72
N VAL A 29 -0.87 8.75 19.13
CA VAL A 29 -1.03 8.68 17.67
C VAL A 29 -1.58 10.01 17.14
N SER A 30 -0.77 10.74 16.38
CA SER A 30 -1.14 12.05 15.83
C SER A 30 -1.70 11.99 14.41
N GLY A 31 -1.30 10.99 13.61
CA GLY A 31 -1.72 10.82 12.22
C GLY A 31 -1.63 9.37 11.75
N LEU A 32 -2.24 9.10 10.60
CA LEU A 32 -2.24 7.79 9.95
C LEU A 32 -2.16 8.00 8.44
N TYR A 33 -1.22 7.34 7.78
CA TYR A 33 -1.14 7.30 6.33
C TYR A 33 -0.95 5.86 5.87
N ALA A 34 -1.59 5.50 4.75
CA ALA A 34 -1.54 4.14 4.22
C ALA A 34 -1.57 4.15 2.70
N GLU A 35 -0.72 3.33 2.10
CA GLU A 35 -0.62 3.08 0.67
C GLU A 35 -0.70 1.59 0.41
N PHE A 36 -1.16 1.20 -0.78
CA PHE A 36 -0.90 -0.15 -1.25
C PHE A 36 0.59 -0.32 -1.55
N ALA A 37 1.11 -1.51 -1.30
CA ALA A 37 2.43 -1.94 -1.73
C ALA A 37 2.27 -3.26 -2.47
N HIS A 38 2.92 -3.35 -3.62
CA HIS A 38 2.85 -4.53 -4.48
C HIS A 38 4.22 -5.18 -4.51
N PHE A 39 4.23 -6.51 -4.43
CA PHE A 39 5.44 -7.32 -4.46
C PHE A 39 5.35 -8.22 -5.67
N ALA A 40 6.19 -7.97 -6.67
CA ALA A 40 6.24 -8.77 -7.88
C ALA A 40 7.49 -9.66 -7.83
N ASP A 41 7.30 -10.96 -7.69
CA ASP A 41 8.39 -11.91 -7.85
C ASP A 41 8.53 -12.27 -9.32
N VAL A 42 9.70 -11.96 -9.89
CA VAL A 42 9.99 -12.09 -11.31
C VAL A 42 11.20 -13.00 -11.47
N ASN A 43 11.15 -13.90 -12.45
CA ASN A 43 12.23 -14.87 -12.68
C ASN A 43 13.46 -14.21 -13.33
N ASP A 44 13.24 -13.17 -14.11
CA ASP A 44 14.26 -12.44 -14.85
C ASP A 44 14.06 -10.92 -14.72
N VAL A 45 15.09 -10.16 -15.09
CA VAL A 45 15.01 -8.69 -15.15
C VAL A 45 14.03 -8.30 -16.25
N LEU A 46 13.06 -7.46 -15.90
CA LEU A 46 12.13 -6.91 -16.88
C LEU A 46 12.85 -5.94 -17.82
N THR A 47 12.51 -6.02 -19.11
CA THR A 47 12.83 -4.97 -20.07
C THR A 47 12.16 -3.65 -19.70
N SER A 48 12.59 -2.56 -20.32
CA SER A 48 12.01 -1.23 -20.06
C SER A 48 10.53 -1.17 -20.46
N GLU A 49 10.15 -1.85 -21.54
CA GLU A 49 8.78 -1.94 -22.02
C GLU A 49 7.90 -2.74 -21.04
N GLU A 50 8.40 -3.88 -20.54
CA GLU A 50 7.69 -4.70 -19.55
C GLU A 50 7.53 -3.97 -18.21
N GLN A 51 8.55 -3.26 -17.75
CA GLN A 51 8.46 -2.43 -16.55
C GLN A 51 7.39 -1.36 -16.70
N GLN A 52 7.30 -0.70 -17.86
CA GLN A 52 6.25 0.30 -18.12
C GLN A 52 4.84 -0.31 -18.17
N VAL A 53 4.70 -1.57 -18.60
CA VAL A 53 3.43 -2.28 -18.55
C VAL A 53 3.06 -2.60 -17.11
N LEU A 54 4.00 -3.13 -16.32
CA LEU A 54 3.79 -3.44 -14.90
C LEU A 54 3.37 -2.19 -14.11
N ASP A 55 4.09 -1.08 -14.28
CA ASP A 55 3.79 0.19 -13.62
C ASP A 55 2.38 0.72 -13.96
N ARG A 56 1.88 0.42 -15.17
CA ARG A 56 0.52 0.79 -15.59
C ARG A 56 -0.53 -0.11 -14.97
N LEU A 57 -0.29 -1.43 -14.91
CA LEU A 57 -1.20 -2.39 -14.31
C LEU A 57 -1.44 -2.11 -12.82
N LEU A 58 -0.40 -1.65 -12.11
CA LEU A 58 -0.46 -1.38 -10.67
C LEU A 58 -0.92 0.05 -10.32
N LYS A 59 -1.28 0.86 -11.33
CA LYS A 59 -1.92 2.17 -11.14
C LYS A 59 -3.42 2.03 -11.21
N TYR A 60 -4.03 1.76 -10.06
CA TYR A 60 -5.48 1.66 -9.91
C TYR A 60 -5.97 2.26 -8.59
N GLY A 61 -7.28 2.44 -8.49
CA GLY A 61 -7.94 2.98 -7.30
C GLY A 61 -8.25 4.47 -7.38
N PRO A 62 -8.88 5.03 -6.34
CA PRO A 62 -9.26 6.44 -6.30
C PRO A 62 -8.02 7.35 -6.28
N SER A 63 -8.09 8.46 -7.02
CA SER A 63 -7.05 9.50 -7.00
C SER A 63 -7.17 10.31 -5.71
N VAL A 64 -6.46 9.87 -4.67
CA VAL A 64 -6.30 10.57 -3.41
C VAL A 64 -4.90 11.19 -3.40
N PRO A 65 -4.71 12.39 -2.82
CA PRO A 65 -3.39 13.00 -2.73
C PRO A 65 -2.40 12.07 -2.00
N VAL A 66 -1.28 11.80 -2.67
CA VAL A 66 -0.13 11.10 -2.09
C VAL A 66 0.51 12.02 -1.06
N GLN A 67 0.92 11.44 0.07
CA GLN A 67 1.64 12.14 1.13
C GLN A 67 3.02 11.52 1.28
N GLU A 68 4.01 12.34 1.65
CA GLU A 68 5.32 11.82 2.01
C GLU A 68 5.21 10.99 3.31
N PRO A 69 5.56 9.69 3.29
CA PRO A 69 5.45 8.85 4.47
C PRO A 69 6.33 9.37 5.61
N SER A 70 5.75 9.50 6.80
CA SER A 70 6.48 9.89 8.01
C SER A 70 6.01 9.06 9.20
N GLY A 71 6.87 8.92 10.20
CA GLY A 71 6.60 8.12 11.39
C GLY A 71 7.04 6.66 11.23
N ARG A 72 6.26 5.73 11.81
CA ARG A 72 6.62 4.31 11.88
C ARG A 72 5.86 3.48 10.84
N LEU A 73 6.60 2.75 10.02
CA LEU A 73 6.02 1.82 9.04
C LEU A 73 5.45 0.58 9.72
N PHE A 74 4.19 0.27 9.40
CA PHE A 74 3.57 -1.01 9.66
C PHE A 74 3.13 -1.61 8.33
N LEU A 75 3.81 -2.68 7.90
CA LEU A 75 3.45 -3.40 6.68
C LEU A 75 2.49 -4.54 7.03
N VAL A 76 1.30 -4.52 6.43
CA VAL A 76 0.29 -5.56 6.57
C VAL A 76 0.23 -6.35 5.27
N LEU A 77 0.53 -7.65 5.36
CA LEU A 77 0.53 -8.58 4.23
C LEU A 77 -0.22 -9.87 4.60
N PRO A 78 -0.59 -10.71 3.62
CA PRO A 78 -1.07 -12.06 3.90
C PRO A 78 -0.10 -12.83 4.79
N ARG A 79 -0.61 -13.82 5.54
CA ARG A 79 0.23 -14.66 6.38
C ARG A 79 1.23 -15.43 5.50
N PHE A 80 2.45 -15.62 5.99
CA PHE A 80 3.42 -16.47 5.32
C PHE A 80 2.84 -17.87 5.06
N GLY A 81 3.13 -18.41 3.88
CA GLY A 81 2.57 -19.66 3.39
C GLY A 81 1.14 -19.54 2.82
N THR A 82 0.61 -18.34 2.62
CA THR A 82 -0.69 -18.13 1.96
C THR A 82 -0.59 -17.20 0.74
N ILE A 83 -1.44 -17.46 -0.25
CA ILE A 83 -1.62 -16.61 -1.44
C ILE A 83 -2.98 -15.93 -1.31
N SER A 84 -3.03 -14.60 -1.42
CA SER A 84 -4.30 -13.88 -1.39
C SER A 84 -5.04 -14.06 -2.73
N PRO A 85 -6.38 -14.01 -2.76
CA PRO A 85 -7.12 -14.07 -4.03
C PRO A 85 -6.77 -12.95 -5.02
N TRP A 86 -6.23 -11.82 -4.54
CA TRP A 86 -5.74 -10.75 -5.40
C TRP A 86 -4.44 -11.12 -6.14
N SER A 87 -3.63 -12.01 -5.55
CA SER A 87 -2.35 -12.44 -6.11
C SER A 87 -2.46 -13.64 -7.06
N SER A 88 -3.64 -14.26 -7.16
CA SER A 88 -3.91 -15.42 -8.01
C SER A 88 -4.07 -15.04 -9.48
#